data_AF-A0A9D1PVP0-F1
#
_entry.id   AF-A0A9D1PVP0-F1
#
_cell.length_a   1.000
_cell.length_b   1.000
_cell.length_c   1.000
_cell.angle_alpha   90.00
_cell.angle_beta   90.00
_cell.angle_gamma   90.00
#
_symmetry.space_group_name_H-M   'P 1'
#
loop_
_entity.id
_entity.type
_entity.pdbx_description
1 polymer ?
#
loop_
_entity_poly.entity_id
_entity_poly.type
_entity_poly.pdbx_seq_one_letter_code
_entity_poly.pdbx_strand_id
1 'polypeptide(L)'
;MSTLFAVTLDPLHIGAGGYRLGRVDNTIVRDAGSGLPKVPGSSLAGVTRSYLMHVLEGEEQKKVQACLASSESEQKDNSEQKGKSEQKGNCGRCLACRLFGYASTARQKKSHIGLLRFYDGNIIAFPVSTIAGPVWVTSPSALALVLDPKDVPAADEDKLIVNGAMPANMNKTNIGWLYLGVLSDTANALAPLREKLGDASGRFARLALAPDWLFAELVNSNLEVRTSVSIDPLTGAAEDGKLFTYEAIPTATLLAFDVDLDEGRCALAADASGANPVAPALARDLLNKTLQLCGVLGMGGMCTRGFGRVKFLGGI
;
A
#
# COMPACT_ATOMS: atom_id res chain seq x y z
N MET A 1 3.38 -13.75 11.64
CA MET A 1 3.19 -13.08 10.35
C MET A 1 1.72 -13.11 10.02
N SER A 2 1.05 -11.97 10.19
CA SER A 2 -0.34 -11.81 9.80
C SER A 2 -0.38 -11.17 8.42
N THR A 3 -0.81 -11.94 7.42
CA THR A 3 -1.02 -11.44 6.06
C THR A 3 -2.35 -10.70 5.98
N LEU A 4 -2.30 -9.46 5.50
CA LEU A 4 -3.44 -8.58 5.31
C LEU A 4 -3.70 -8.35 3.84
N PHE A 5 -4.90 -8.66 3.39
CA PHE A 5 -5.36 -8.29 2.06
C PHE A 5 -5.94 -6.88 2.05
N ALA A 6 -5.67 -6.14 0.98
CA ALA A 6 -6.24 -4.83 0.75
C ALA A 6 -6.61 -4.65 -0.71
N VAL A 7 -7.60 -3.79 -0.97
CA VAL A 7 -8.04 -3.45 -2.33
C VAL A 7 -7.96 -1.94 -2.51
N THR A 8 -7.31 -1.51 -3.58
CA THR A 8 -7.31 -0.09 -3.99
C THR A 8 -8.74 0.32 -4.37
N LEU A 9 -9.31 1.30 -3.69
CA LEU A 9 -10.61 1.88 -4.02
C LEU A 9 -10.47 2.99 -5.07
N ASP A 10 -9.38 3.74 -4.99
CA ASP A 10 -8.94 4.74 -5.96
C ASP A 10 -7.56 4.35 -6.49
N PRO A 11 -7.08 4.96 -7.59
CA PRO A 11 -5.72 4.73 -8.05
C PRO A 11 -4.71 5.09 -6.97
N LEU A 12 -3.70 4.25 -6.79
CA LEU A 12 -2.72 4.35 -5.72
C LEU A 12 -1.37 4.78 -6.29
N HIS A 13 -0.91 5.98 -5.92
CA HIS A 13 0.40 6.50 -6.30
C HIS A 13 1.36 6.45 -5.12
N ILE A 14 2.29 5.49 -5.13
CA ILE A 14 3.41 5.43 -4.20
C ILE A 14 4.66 5.89 -4.92
N GLY A 15 4.99 7.18 -4.81
CA GLY A 15 6.07 7.79 -5.58
C GLY A 15 7.45 7.22 -5.25
N ALA A 16 8.26 6.98 -6.28
CA ALA A 16 9.63 6.46 -6.14
C ALA A 16 10.69 7.53 -5.79
N GLY A 17 10.28 8.80 -5.75
CA GLY A 17 11.17 9.94 -5.55
C GLY A 17 11.96 10.30 -6.82
N GLY A 18 11.92 11.59 -7.16
CA GLY A 18 12.64 12.17 -8.30
C GLY A 18 11.94 12.00 -9.65
N TYR A 19 12.25 12.92 -10.57
CA TYR A 19 11.93 12.76 -11.99
C TYR A 19 12.82 11.67 -12.56
N ARG A 20 12.23 10.68 -13.22
CA ARG A 20 12.98 9.71 -14.02
C ARG A 20 12.74 10.03 -15.50
N LEU A 21 13.80 10.04 -16.30
CA LEU A 21 13.63 9.95 -17.74
C LEU A 21 12.97 8.61 -18.06
N GLY A 22 11.74 8.65 -18.57
CA GLY A 22 10.92 7.45 -18.78
C GLY A 22 9.57 7.79 -19.38
N ARG A 23 8.64 6.82 -19.35
CA ARG A 23 7.28 6.95 -19.89
C ARG A 23 6.45 8.05 -19.19
N VAL A 24 6.75 8.32 -17.92
CA VAL A 24 6.08 9.34 -17.11
C VAL A 24 7.09 10.11 -16.26
N ASP A 25 6.72 11.31 -15.85
CA ASP A 25 7.53 12.17 -14.99
C ASP A 25 7.66 11.59 -13.57
N ASN A 26 6.51 11.22 -12.97
CA ASN A 26 6.44 10.70 -11.60
C ASN A 26 6.07 9.22 -11.61
N THR A 27 7.09 8.37 -11.48
CA THR A 27 6.94 6.91 -11.42
C THR A 27 6.59 6.41 -10.02
N ILE A 28 6.00 5.23 -9.94
CA ILE A 28 5.76 4.52 -8.67
C ILE A 28 6.92 3.60 -8.29
N VAL A 29 7.01 3.25 -7.00
CA VAL A 29 8.01 2.31 -6.46
C VAL A 29 7.76 0.91 -7.03
N ARG A 30 8.85 0.22 -7.38
CA ARG A 30 8.84 -1.14 -7.90
C ARG A 30 9.78 -2.03 -7.11
N ASP A 31 9.46 -3.31 -7.05
CA ASP A 31 10.40 -4.34 -6.63
C ASP A 31 11.52 -4.51 -7.68
N ALA A 32 12.76 -4.68 -7.21
CA ALA A 32 13.91 -4.72 -8.10
C ALA A 32 14.05 -6.05 -8.85
N GLY A 33 13.58 -7.16 -8.26
CA GLY A 33 13.69 -8.48 -8.86
C GLY A 33 12.59 -8.77 -9.87
N SER A 34 11.35 -8.44 -9.53
CA SER A 34 10.17 -8.71 -10.36
C SER A 34 9.78 -7.56 -11.29
N GLY A 35 10.24 -6.33 -11.04
CA GLY A 35 9.82 -5.13 -11.76
C GLY A 35 8.37 -4.69 -11.48
N LEU A 36 7.64 -5.44 -10.63
CA LEU A 36 6.26 -5.15 -10.25
C LEU A 36 6.19 -3.94 -9.31
N PRO A 37 5.17 -3.09 -9.42
CA PRO A 37 4.90 -2.07 -8.42
C PRO A 37 4.70 -2.67 -7.03
N LYS A 38 5.20 -1.99 -6.02
CA LYS A 38 5.03 -2.37 -4.61
C LYS A 38 4.71 -1.16 -3.74
N VAL A 39 4.17 -1.44 -2.56
CA VAL A 39 3.93 -0.44 -1.53
C VAL A 39 4.95 -0.68 -0.40
N PRO A 40 5.99 0.15 -0.23
CA PRO A 40 6.97 -0.06 0.82
C PRO A 40 6.33 -0.15 2.20
N GLY A 41 6.83 -1.06 3.05
CA GLY A 41 6.37 -1.18 4.43
C GLY A 41 6.54 0.13 5.22
N SER A 42 7.56 0.92 4.87
CA SER A 42 7.76 2.27 5.41
C SER A 42 6.63 3.24 5.06
N SER A 43 6.03 3.12 3.88
CA SER A 43 4.89 3.95 3.46
C SER A 43 3.63 3.58 4.25
N LEU A 44 3.37 2.29 4.46
CA LEU A 44 2.27 1.82 5.31
C LEU A 44 2.49 2.19 6.78
N ALA A 45 3.72 2.05 7.28
CA ALA A 45 4.09 2.46 8.64
C ALA A 45 3.90 3.96 8.84
N GLY A 46 4.32 4.79 7.88
CA GLY A 46 4.17 6.24 7.94
C GLY A 46 2.71 6.68 7.98
N VAL A 47 1.87 6.14 7.09
CA VAL A 47 0.45 6.52 7.04
C VAL A 47 -0.32 6.07 8.29
N THR A 48 -0.11 4.83 8.74
CA THR A 48 -0.77 4.32 9.96
C THR A 48 -0.28 5.04 11.21
N ARG A 49 1.01 5.41 11.29
CA ARG A 49 1.54 6.27 12.34
C ARG A 49 0.87 7.63 12.36
N SER A 50 0.69 8.25 11.20
CA SER A 50 0.01 9.54 11.07
C SER A 50 -1.44 9.43 11.54
N TYR A 51 -2.14 8.36 11.13
CA TYR A 51 -3.55 8.16 11.49
C TYR A 51 -3.78 7.79 12.94
N LEU A 52 -2.72 7.42 13.67
CA LEU A 52 -2.82 7.11 15.09
C LEU A 52 -3.43 8.27 15.90
N MET A 53 -3.16 9.52 15.52
CA MET A 53 -3.72 10.70 16.20
C MET A 53 -5.26 10.82 16.07
N HIS A 54 -5.85 10.22 15.03
CA HIS A 54 -7.30 10.26 14.79
C HIS A 54 -8.05 9.15 15.54
N VAL A 55 -7.36 8.11 15.99
CA VAL A 55 -7.96 6.95 16.67
C VAL A 55 -7.68 6.93 18.18
N LEU A 56 -6.71 7.72 18.64
CA LEU A 56 -6.41 7.90 20.05
C LEU A 56 -7.29 8.98 20.67
N GLU A 57 -7.52 8.84 21.98
CA GLU A 57 -8.27 9.80 22.79
C GLU A 57 -7.45 10.23 24.02
N GLY A 58 -7.90 11.30 24.68
CA GLY A 58 -7.37 11.72 25.98
C GLY A 58 -5.91 12.17 25.97
N GLU A 59 -5.15 11.79 26.99
CA GLU A 59 -3.75 12.23 27.15
C GLU A 59 -2.81 11.67 26.08
N GLU A 60 -2.98 10.41 25.66
CA GLU A 60 -2.11 9.82 24.64
C GLU A 60 -2.29 10.51 23.28
N GLN A 61 -3.51 10.90 22.92
CA GLN A 61 -3.76 11.69 21.71
C GLN A 61 -2.97 13.00 21.73
N LYS A 62 -3.03 13.75 22.85
CA LYS A 62 -2.29 15.02 23.02
C LYS A 62 -0.78 14.82 22.91
N LYS A 63 -0.25 13.74 23.51
CA LYS A 63 1.19 13.41 23.41
C LYS A 63 1.61 13.07 21.99
N VAL A 64 0.81 12.31 21.25
CA VAL A 64 1.08 11.96 19.85
C VAL A 64 0.98 13.20 18.96
N GLN A 65 -0.05 14.04 19.13
CA GLN A 65 -0.21 15.28 18.39
C GLN A 65 0.98 16.22 18.59
N ALA A 66 1.41 16.43 19.84
CA ALA A 66 2.59 17.25 20.15
C ALA A 66 3.88 16.66 19.53
N CYS A 67 4.02 15.33 19.53
CA CYS A 67 5.13 14.62 18.92
C CYS A 67 5.18 14.85 17.40
N LEU A 68 4.05 14.73 16.71
CA LEU A 68 3.96 14.93 15.25
C LEU A 68 4.19 16.40 14.86
N ALA A 69 3.58 17.36 15.57
CA ALA A 69 3.74 18.79 15.29
C ALA A 69 5.21 19.25 15.39
N SER A 70 5.99 18.64 16.29
CA SER A 70 7.42 18.94 16.40
C SER A 70 8.24 18.47 15.18
N SER A 71 7.72 17.57 14.34
CA SER A 71 8.47 17.03 13.20
C SER A 71 8.41 17.86 11.90
N GLU A 72 7.53 18.87 11.81
CA GLU A 72 7.16 19.50 10.52
C GLU A 72 7.80 20.88 10.22
N SER A 73 8.60 21.50 11.08
CA SER A 73 9.06 22.88 10.84
C SER A 73 10.33 23.01 9.98
N GLU A 74 10.38 22.49 8.75
CA GLU A 74 11.37 22.94 7.75
C GLU A 74 10.91 24.22 7.04
N GLN A 75 10.81 25.33 7.76
CA GLN A 75 10.92 26.65 7.12
C GLN A 75 12.34 27.16 7.32
N LYS A 76 13.09 27.26 6.22
CA LYS A 76 14.30 28.08 6.11
C LYS A 76 13.89 29.55 6.17
N ASP A 77 13.49 30.02 7.34
CA ASP A 77 13.40 31.46 7.57
C ASP A 77 14.78 31.96 8.02
N ASN A 78 15.42 32.70 7.12
CA ASN A 78 16.54 33.59 7.42
C ASN A 78 16.04 34.76 8.28
N SER A 79 15.60 34.49 9.51
CA SER A 79 15.36 35.54 10.50
C SER A 79 16.01 35.19 11.82
N GLU A 80 16.97 36.03 12.21
CA GLU A 80 17.65 36.00 13.50
C GLU A 80 16.68 36.38 14.61
N GLN A 81 15.87 35.42 15.07
CA GLN A 81 15.21 35.53 16.37
C GLN A 81 15.50 34.28 17.20
N LYS A 82 16.43 34.45 18.16
CA LYS A 82 16.73 33.52 19.26
C LYS A 82 15.55 33.48 20.26
N GLY A 83 14.41 32.94 19.84
CA GLY A 83 13.38 32.39 20.72
C GLY A 83 13.62 30.89 20.91
N LYS A 84 13.35 30.33 22.10
CA LYS A 84 13.54 28.90 22.41
C LYS A 84 12.84 28.02 21.35
N SER A 85 13.61 27.46 20.42
CA SER A 85 13.10 26.55 19.41
C SER A 85 12.40 25.36 20.07
N GLU A 86 11.08 25.26 19.93
CA GLU A 86 10.37 24.02 20.19
C GLU A 86 10.95 22.94 19.28
N GLN A 87 11.28 21.82 19.90
CA GLN A 87 12.44 21.01 19.53
C GLN A 87 12.01 19.92 18.55
N LYS A 88 12.60 19.87 17.35
CA LYS A 88 12.13 18.96 16.32
C LYS A 88 12.43 17.49 16.60
N GLY A 89 11.45 16.61 16.42
CA GLY A 89 11.62 15.15 16.36
C GLY A 89 10.78 14.34 17.35
N ASN A 90 10.86 13.01 17.24
CA ASN A 90 10.08 12.07 18.06
C ASN A 90 10.25 12.31 19.57
N CYS A 91 9.16 12.42 20.33
CA CYS A 91 9.24 12.77 21.76
C CYS A 91 9.73 11.62 22.66
N GLY A 92 9.74 10.37 22.15
CA GLY A 92 10.20 9.18 22.86
C GLY A 92 9.35 8.79 24.08
N ARG A 93 8.17 9.40 24.22
CA ARG A 93 7.25 9.24 25.36
C ARG A 93 5.85 8.77 24.97
N CYS A 94 5.40 9.13 23.76
CA CYS A 94 4.05 8.81 23.31
C CYS A 94 3.93 7.37 22.80
N LEU A 95 2.70 6.85 22.75
CA LEU A 95 2.41 5.53 22.19
C LEU A 95 2.92 5.35 20.74
N ALA A 96 2.85 6.39 19.90
CA ALA A 96 3.42 6.33 18.54
C ALA A 96 4.92 5.99 18.52
N CYS A 97 5.70 6.56 19.44
CA CYS A 97 7.14 6.28 19.53
C CYS A 97 7.42 4.84 19.97
N ARG A 98 6.56 4.28 20.84
CA ARG A 98 6.68 2.88 21.28
C ARG A 98 6.29 1.91 20.17
N LEU A 99 5.17 2.16 19.49
CA LEU A 99 4.66 1.28 18.43
C LEU A 99 5.55 1.31 17.17
N PHE A 100 5.95 2.49 16.71
CA PHE A 100 6.63 2.66 15.42
C PHE A 100 8.14 2.91 15.54
N GLY A 101 8.65 3.13 16.75
CA GLY A 101 10.07 3.40 16.98
C GLY A 101 10.50 4.82 16.62
N TYR A 102 11.78 5.10 16.91
CA TYR A 102 12.47 6.34 16.56
C TYR A 102 13.99 6.15 16.57
N ALA A 103 14.68 6.88 15.69
CA ALA A 103 16.14 6.98 15.69
C ALA A 103 16.61 7.96 16.77
N SER A 104 17.84 7.77 17.25
CA SER A 104 18.48 8.71 18.17
C SER A 104 18.70 10.08 17.51
N THR A 105 18.55 11.15 18.28
CA THR A 105 18.81 12.52 17.85
C THR A 105 19.82 13.18 18.79
N ALA A 106 20.30 14.38 18.47
CA ALA A 106 21.21 15.14 19.33
C ALA A 106 20.67 15.35 20.76
N ARG A 107 19.34 15.33 20.97
CA ARG A 107 18.70 15.42 22.29
C ARG A 107 18.24 14.07 22.86
N GLN A 108 17.95 13.09 22.02
CA GLN A 108 17.64 11.72 22.45
C GLN A 108 18.79 10.78 22.11
N LYS A 109 19.66 10.56 23.10
CA LYS A 109 20.83 9.69 22.97
C LYS A 109 20.49 8.20 22.81
N LYS A 110 19.22 7.82 22.98
CA LYS A 110 18.74 6.44 22.83
C LYS A 110 17.78 6.36 21.66
N SER A 111 17.94 5.35 20.82
CA SER A 111 16.96 4.93 19.82
C SER A 111 16.00 3.90 20.42
N HIS A 112 14.82 3.76 19.83
CA HIS A 112 13.85 2.73 20.19
C HIS A 112 13.38 1.99 18.94
N ILE A 113 13.45 0.66 18.97
CA ILE A 113 12.93 -0.19 17.90
C ILE A 113 11.43 -0.35 18.12
N GLY A 114 10.62 -0.01 17.12
CA GLY A 114 9.16 -0.15 17.17
C GLY A 114 8.70 -1.57 17.52
N LEU A 115 7.52 -1.65 18.11
CA LEU A 115 6.84 -2.93 18.38
C LEU A 115 6.16 -3.49 17.14
N LEU A 116 5.68 -2.62 16.24
CA LEU A 116 5.12 -2.99 14.95
C LEU A 116 6.21 -3.10 13.89
N ARG A 117 6.10 -4.14 13.05
CA ARG A 117 6.99 -4.40 11.92
C ARG A 117 6.15 -4.45 10.65
N PHE A 118 6.45 -3.56 9.71
CA PHE A 118 5.74 -3.46 8.44
C PHE A 118 6.65 -3.96 7.32
N TYR A 119 6.12 -4.87 6.50
CA TYR A 119 6.80 -5.37 5.31
C TYR A 119 6.17 -4.77 4.05
N ASP A 120 6.86 -4.92 2.93
CA ASP A 120 6.39 -4.38 1.64
C ASP A 120 5.10 -5.07 1.21
N GLY A 121 4.14 -4.26 0.75
CA GLY A 121 2.91 -4.73 0.13
C GLY A 121 3.10 -5.04 -1.35
N ASN A 122 2.59 -6.18 -1.78
CA ASN A 122 2.76 -6.73 -3.13
C ASN A 122 1.42 -6.87 -3.84
N ILE A 123 1.42 -6.77 -5.17
CA ILE A 123 0.24 -7.03 -6.01
C ILE A 123 0.02 -8.54 -6.09
N ILE A 124 -1.17 -8.98 -5.69
CA ILE A 124 -1.59 -10.39 -5.76
C ILE A 124 -2.49 -10.64 -6.96
N ALA A 125 -3.41 -9.72 -7.26
CA ALA A 125 -4.23 -9.79 -8.46
C ALA A 125 -4.47 -8.40 -9.05
N PHE A 126 -4.33 -8.29 -10.36
CA PHE A 126 -4.34 -7.02 -11.08
C PHE A 126 -5.47 -6.96 -12.11
N PRO A 127 -6.31 -5.92 -12.12
CA PRO A 127 -7.40 -5.81 -13.07
C PRO A 127 -6.90 -5.46 -14.46
N VAL A 128 -7.26 -6.28 -15.44
CA VAL A 128 -7.01 -6.04 -16.86
C VAL A 128 -8.35 -5.93 -17.59
N SER A 129 -8.47 -4.91 -18.44
CA SER A 129 -9.64 -4.73 -19.29
C SER A 129 -9.62 -5.73 -20.44
N THR A 130 -10.73 -6.46 -20.62
CA THR A 130 -10.89 -7.43 -21.70
C THR A 130 -12.26 -7.32 -22.36
N ILE A 131 -12.44 -7.95 -23.52
CA ILE A 131 -13.72 -8.07 -24.23
C ILE A 131 -14.78 -8.83 -23.41
N ALA A 132 -14.36 -9.65 -22.44
CA ALA A 132 -15.25 -10.30 -21.49
C ALA A 132 -15.72 -9.34 -20.38
N GLY A 133 -15.15 -8.14 -20.29
CA GLY A 133 -15.15 -7.27 -19.11
C GLY A 133 -13.87 -7.46 -18.28
N PRO A 134 -13.82 -6.93 -17.05
CA PRO A 134 -12.63 -7.02 -16.21
C PRO A 134 -12.25 -8.47 -15.88
N VAL A 135 -10.94 -8.74 -15.92
CA VAL A 135 -10.32 -9.98 -15.48
C VAL A 135 -9.19 -9.62 -14.52
N TRP A 136 -9.16 -10.23 -13.34
CA TRP A 136 -8.10 -10.03 -12.35
C TRP A 136 -7.04 -11.09 -12.54
N VAL A 137 -5.93 -10.69 -13.16
CA VAL A 137 -4.82 -11.59 -13.46
C VAL A 137 -3.94 -11.75 -12.22
N THR A 138 -3.48 -12.96 -11.98
CA THR A 138 -2.48 -13.34 -10.98
C THR A 138 -1.45 -14.27 -11.61
N SER A 139 -0.48 -14.74 -10.84
CA SER A 139 0.59 -15.63 -11.29
C SER A 139 1.07 -16.55 -10.18
N PRO A 140 1.75 -17.66 -10.51
CA PRO A 140 2.32 -18.56 -9.50
C PRO A 140 3.20 -17.80 -8.47
N SER A 141 4.08 -16.90 -8.91
CA SER A 141 4.94 -16.12 -8.01
C SER A 141 4.16 -15.14 -7.14
N ALA A 142 3.10 -14.51 -7.66
CA ALA A 142 2.24 -13.63 -6.85
C ALA A 142 1.45 -14.43 -5.81
N LEU A 143 0.94 -15.61 -6.17
CA LEU A 143 0.23 -16.50 -5.27
C LEU A 143 1.13 -17.09 -4.18
N ALA A 144 2.40 -17.38 -4.50
CA ALA A 144 3.38 -17.88 -3.54
C ALA A 144 3.66 -16.91 -2.37
N LEU A 145 3.33 -15.62 -2.52
CA LEU A 145 3.42 -14.65 -1.42
C LEU A 145 2.35 -14.84 -0.34
N VAL A 146 1.24 -15.49 -0.67
CA VAL A 146 0.07 -15.59 0.22
C VAL A 146 -0.44 -17.00 0.41
N LEU A 147 0.01 -17.98 -0.40
CA LEU A 147 -0.37 -19.39 -0.31
C LEU A 147 0.81 -20.24 0.17
N ASP A 148 0.49 -21.40 0.75
CA ASP A 148 1.52 -22.40 1.04
C ASP A 148 2.09 -22.97 -0.27
N PRO A 149 3.37 -23.36 -0.32
CA PRO A 149 4.00 -23.84 -1.56
C PRO A 149 3.27 -24.99 -2.27
N LYS A 150 2.59 -25.85 -1.50
CA LYS A 150 1.78 -26.98 -2.02
C LYS A 150 0.51 -26.54 -2.75
N ASP A 151 0.02 -25.33 -2.47
CA ASP A 151 -1.23 -24.78 -2.98
C ASP A 151 -1.00 -23.79 -4.12
N VAL A 152 0.26 -23.55 -4.51
CA VAL A 152 0.61 -22.68 -5.64
C VAL A 152 0.42 -23.45 -6.94
N PRO A 153 -0.51 -23.03 -7.82
CA PRO A 153 -0.77 -23.72 -9.08
C PRO A 153 0.30 -23.43 -10.13
N ALA A 154 0.52 -24.38 -11.03
CA ALA A 154 1.30 -24.15 -12.24
C ALA A 154 0.47 -23.41 -13.29
N ALA A 155 1.09 -22.44 -13.98
CA ALA A 155 0.47 -21.75 -15.11
C ALA A 155 0.70 -22.52 -16.42
N ASP A 156 -0.17 -22.27 -17.41
CA ASP A 156 0.06 -22.64 -18.81
C ASP A 156 0.80 -21.49 -19.50
N GLU A 157 1.81 -21.78 -20.31
CA GLU A 157 2.65 -20.75 -20.94
C GLU A 157 1.93 -19.97 -22.06
N ASP A 158 0.92 -20.60 -22.70
CA ASP A 158 0.25 -20.05 -23.89
C ASP A 158 -1.23 -19.70 -23.64
N LYS A 159 -1.74 -19.97 -22.43
CA LYS A 159 -3.17 -19.83 -22.10
C LYS A 159 -3.39 -19.24 -20.71
N LEU A 160 -4.53 -18.58 -20.55
CA LEU A 160 -5.02 -18.11 -19.25
C LEU A 160 -5.95 -19.16 -18.63
N ILE A 161 -5.70 -19.55 -17.39
CA ILE A 161 -6.62 -20.38 -16.61
C ILE A 161 -7.54 -19.45 -15.83
N VAL A 162 -8.83 -19.44 -16.16
CA VAL A 162 -9.80 -18.49 -15.61
C VAL A 162 -10.76 -19.20 -14.65
N ASN A 163 -10.79 -18.72 -13.41
CA ASN A 163 -11.78 -19.06 -12.42
C ASN A 163 -12.85 -17.97 -12.34
N GLY A 164 -14.00 -18.23 -12.96
CA GLY A 164 -15.14 -17.32 -13.08
C GLY A 164 -15.86 -17.48 -14.42
N ALA A 165 -17.10 -16.99 -14.50
CA ALA A 165 -17.91 -17.16 -15.72
C ALA A 165 -17.43 -16.25 -16.86
N MET A 166 -16.98 -16.84 -17.96
CA MET A 166 -16.73 -16.15 -19.23
C MET A 166 -18.03 -16.04 -20.06
N PRO A 167 -18.15 -15.05 -20.97
CA PRO A 167 -19.25 -15.01 -21.94
C PRO A 167 -19.38 -16.32 -22.72
N ALA A 168 -20.60 -16.67 -23.12
CA ALA A 168 -20.89 -17.93 -23.80
C ALA A 168 -20.02 -18.12 -25.05
N ASN A 169 -19.49 -19.34 -25.23
CA ASN A 169 -18.61 -19.73 -26.34
C ASN A 169 -17.29 -18.95 -26.46
N MET A 170 -16.88 -18.22 -25.41
CA MET A 170 -15.61 -17.50 -25.41
C MET A 170 -14.46 -18.40 -24.96
N ASN A 171 -13.68 -18.91 -25.92
CA ASN A 171 -12.48 -19.72 -25.69
C ASN A 171 -11.16 -18.95 -25.86
N LYS A 172 -11.24 -17.66 -26.19
CA LYS A 172 -10.12 -16.73 -26.29
C LYS A 172 -10.54 -15.35 -25.78
N THR A 173 -9.60 -14.60 -25.22
CA THR A 173 -9.84 -13.20 -24.81
C THR A 173 -8.60 -12.36 -25.03
N ASN A 174 -8.78 -11.04 -25.15
CA ASN A 174 -7.65 -10.13 -25.13
C ASN A 174 -7.14 -9.95 -23.69
N ILE A 175 -5.83 -9.90 -23.52
CA ILE A 175 -5.19 -9.54 -22.25
C ILE A 175 -4.05 -8.57 -22.56
N GLY A 176 -4.27 -7.29 -22.26
CA GLY A 176 -3.47 -6.22 -22.85
C GLY A 176 -3.50 -6.28 -24.38
N TRP A 177 -2.34 -6.44 -25.01
CA TRP A 177 -2.15 -6.49 -26.46
C TRP A 177 -2.14 -7.92 -27.05
N LEU A 178 -2.25 -8.95 -26.20
CA LEU A 178 -2.25 -10.35 -26.62
C LEU A 178 -3.68 -10.90 -26.74
N TYR A 179 -3.88 -11.89 -27.61
CA TYR A 179 -5.13 -12.63 -27.75
C TYR A 179 -4.89 -14.11 -27.46
N LEU A 180 -5.18 -14.54 -26.23
CA LEU A 180 -4.79 -15.85 -25.71
C LEU A 180 -5.97 -16.80 -25.58
N GLY A 181 -5.66 -18.10 -25.60
CA GLY A 181 -6.60 -19.15 -25.23
C GLY A 181 -7.02 -19.03 -23.77
N VAL A 182 -8.29 -19.34 -23.50
CA VAL A 182 -8.84 -19.38 -22.14
C VAL A 182 -9.23 -20.81 -21.80
N LEU A 183 -8.69 -21.29 -20.69
CA LEU A 183 -9.10 -22.54 -20.06
C LEU A 183 -9.96 -22.22 -18.84
N SER A 184 -11.05 -22.95 -18.66
CA SER A 184 -11.80 -22.89 -17.40
C SER A 184 -10.99 -23.56 -16.30
N ASP A 185 -10.99 -22.98 -15.11
CA ASP A 185 -10.36 -23.55 -13.91
C ASP A 185 -11.16 -24.74 -13.35
N THR A 186 -11.20 -25.85 -14.09
CA THR A 186 -11.93 -27.06 -13.69
C THR A 186 -11.27 -27.79 -12.52
N ALA A 187 -9.97 -27.57 -12.31
CA ALA A 187 -9.20 -28.14 -11.21
C ALA A 187 -9.30 -27.32 -9.92
N ASN A 188 -10.01 -26.18 -9.93
CA ASN A 188 -10.10 -25.24 -8.81
C ASN A 188 -8.73 -24.75 -8.32
N ALA A 189 -7.78 -24.56 -9.23
CA ALA A 189 -6.43 -24.08 -8.97
C ALA A 189 -6.40 -22.73 -8.22
N LEU A 190 -7.44 -21.89 -8.38
CA LEU A 190 -7.53 -20.59 -7.73
C LEU A 190 -8.45 -20.59 -6.48
N ALA A 191 -8.98 -21.75 -6.07
CA ALA A 191 -9.79 -21.86 -4.86
C ALA A 191 -9.05 -21.46 -3.57
N PRO A 192 -7.77 -21.83 -3.35
CA PRO A 192 -7.06 -21.46 -2.12
C PRO A 192 -6.99 -19.93 -1.91
N LEU A 193 -6.80 -19.15 -2.98
CA LEU A 193 -6.85 -17.69 -2.89
C LEU A 193 -8.26 -17.20 -2.54
N ARG A 194 -9.30 -17.75 -3.17
CA ARG A 194 -10.70 -17.37 -2.86
C ARG A 194 -11.05 -17.65 -1.41
N GLU A 195 -10.64 -18.79 -0.88
CA GLU A 195 -10.85 -19.17 0.52
C GLU A 195 -10.18 -18.18 1.48
N LYS A 196 -8.92 -17.78 1.22
CA LYS A 196 -8.23 -16.75 2.02
C LYS A 196 -8.90 -15.39 1.96
N LEU A 197 -9.53 -15.05 0.84
CA LEU A 197 -10.29 -13.79 0.68
C LEU A 197 -11.68 -13.85 1.32
N GLY A 198 -12.21 -15.04 1.63
CA GLY A 198 -13.55 -15.23 2.19
C GLY A 198 -14.63 -14.50 1.39
N ASP A 199 -15.48 -13.74 2.08
CA ASP A 199 -16.57 -12.97 1.49
C ASP A 199 -16.08 -11.92 0.46
N ALA A 200 -14.84 -11.44 0.60
CA ALA A 200 -14.28 -10.48 -0.33
C ALA A 200 -13.94 -11.09 -1.70
N SER A 201 -13.88 -12.42 -1.81
CA SER A 201 -13.59 -13.12 -3.07
C SER A 201 -14.58 -12.79 -4.20
N GLY A 202 -15.84 -12.44 -3.85
CA GLY A 202 -16.86 -12.03 -4.81
C GLY A 202 -16.54 -10.72 -5.55
N ARG A 203 -15.60 -9.91 -5.06
CA ARG A 203 -15.08 -8.72 -5.77
C ARG A 203 -14.30 -9.10 -7.03
N PHE A 204 -13.77 -10.31 -7.08
CA PHE A 204 -12.94 -10.84 -8.15
C PHE A 204 -13.73 -11.89 -8.92
N ALA A 205 -14.73 -11.41 -9.67
CA ALA A 205 -15.67 -12.27 -10.40
C ALA A 205 -14.97 -13.20 -11.40
N ARG A 206 -13.85 -12.75 -11.97
CA ARG A 206 -12.97 -13.55 -12.84
C ARG A 206 -11.53 -13.38 -12.40
N LEU A 207 -11.00 -14.41 -11.74
CA LEU A 207 -9.56 -14.51 -11.49
C LEU A 207 -8.93 -15.30 -12.63
N ALA A 208 -7.78 -14.87 -13.12
CA ALA A 208 -7.05 -15.55 -14.18
C ALA A 208 -5.61 -15.80 -13.78
N LEU A 209 -5.14 -17.04 -13.91
CA LEU A 209 -3.74 -17.40 -13.73
C LEU A 209 -3.01 -17.24 -15.08
N ALA A 210 -1.96 -16.43 -15.06
CA ALA A 210 -1.02 -16.25 -16.15
C ALA A 210 0.39 -16.71 -15.72
N PRO A 211 1.29 -17.06 -16.65
CA PRO A 211 2.69 -17.30 -16.31
C PRO A 211 3.36 -16.01 -15.80
N ASP A 212 4.39 -16.16 -14.96
CA ASP A 212 5.00 -15.05 -14.22
C ASP A 212 5.52 -13.93 -15.14
N TRP A 213 6.14 -14.29 -16.26
CA TRP A 213 6.65 -13.32 -17.24
C TRP A 213 5.53 -12.47 -17.83
N LEU A 214 4.39 -13.09 -18.13
CA LEU A 214 3.24 -12.41 -18.71
C LEU A 214 2.56 -11.54 -17.65
N PHE A 215 2.46 -12.01 -16.41
CA PHE A 215 1.89 -11.21 -15.33
C PHE A 215 2.65 -9.90 -15.10
N ALA A 216 3.98 -9.94 -15.08
CA ALA A 216 4.81 -8.74 -14.95
C ALA A 216 4.56 -7.75 -16.11
N GLU A 217 4.50 -8.26 -17.34
CA GLU A 217 4.22 -7.44 -18.53
C GLU A 217 2.82 -6.83 -18.47
N LEU A 218 1.80 -7.63 -18.12
CA LEU A 218 0.42 -7.18 -18.00
C LEU A 218 0.25 -6.09 -16.95
N VAL A 219 0.86 -6.25 -15.78
CA VAL A 219 0.82 -5.23 -14.74
C VAL A 219 1.44 -3.93 -15.27
N ASN A 220 2.66 -3.99 -15.79
CA ASN A 220 3.40 -2.80 -16.21
C ASN A 220 2.77 -2.06 -17.38
N SER A 221 2.19 -2.80 -18.33
CA SER A 221 1.52 -2.23 -19.50
C SER A 221 0.13 -1.65 -19.20
N ASN A 222 -0.50 -2.04 -18.08
CA ASN A 222 -1.86 -1.61 -17.72
C ASN A 222 -1.92 -0.69 -16.48
N LEU A 223 -0.78 -0.14 -16.04
CA LEU A 223 -0.78 0.92 -15.03
C LEU A 223 -1.46 2.18 -15.54
N GLU A 224 -2.16 2.85 -14.64
CA GLU A 224 -2.85 4.08 -14.97
C GLU A 224 -1.84 5.22 -15.11
N VAL A 225 -1.91 5.96 -16.22
CA VAL A 225 -1.14 7.18 -16.43
C VAL A 225 -2.12 8.33 -16.54
N ARG A 226 -2.00 9.30 -15.64
CA ARG A 226 -2.75 10.55 -15.74
C ARG A 226 -1.83 11.71 -16.01
N THR A 227 -2.36 12.64 -16.80
CA THR A 227 -1.72 13.93 -17.08
C THR A 227 -2.41 14.99 -16.23
N SER A 228 -1.62 15.88 -15.65
CA SER A 228 -2.08 17.00 -14.84
C SER A 228 -1.45 18.29 -15.34
N VAL A 229 -2.23 19.36 -15.27
CA VAL A 229 -1.81 20.72 -15.63
C VAL A 229 -2.13 21.64 -14.46
N SER A 230 -1.36 22.71 -14.30
CA SER A 230 -1.79 23.86 -13.49
C SER A 230 -2.42 24.89 -14.43
N ILE A 231 -3.55 25.47 -14.01
CA ILE A 231 -4.29 26.47 -14.79
C ILE A 231 -4.06 27.83 -14.14
N ASP A 232 -3.72 28.83 -14.95
CA ASP A 232 -3.65 30.22 -14.51
C ASP A 232 -5.09 30.74 -14.28
N PRO A 233 -5.44 31.17 -13.06
CA PRO A 233 -6.79 31.62 -12.76
C PRO A 233 -7.20 32.92 -13.48
N LEU A 234 -6.25 33.72 -13.95
CA LEU A 234 -6.53 34.97 -14.67
C LEU A 234 -6.84 34.74 -16.14
N THR A 235 -6.10 33.82 -16.79
CA THR A 235 -6.23 33.57 -18.23
C THR A 235 -7.09 32.35 -18.56
N GLY A 236 -7.28 31.43 -17.60
CA GLY A 236 -7.95 30.15 -17.81
C GLY A 236 -7.14 29.16 -18.66
N ALA A 237 -5.90 29.51 -19.03
CA ALA A 237 -5.01 28.68 -19.83
C ALA A 237 -4.07 27.84 -18.94
N ALA A 238 -3.47 26.80 -19.53
CA ALA A 238 -2.43 26.04 -18.84
C ALA A 238 -1.18 26.91 -18.63
N GLU A 239 -0.62 26.85 -17.42
CA GLU A 239 0.65 27.51 -17.12
C GLU A 239 1.82 26.79 -17.78
N ASP A 240 2.69 27.55 -18.44
CA ASP A 240 3.88 27.02 -19.10
C ASP A 240 4.79 26.27 -18.12
N GLY A 241 5.22 25.08 -18.52
CA GLY A 241 6.10 24.22 -17.72
C GLY A 241 5.44 23.50 -16.55
N LYS A 242 4.11 23.58 -16.38
CA LYS A 242 3.38 22.89 -15.30
C LYS A 242 2.51 21.72 -15.78
N LEU A 243 2.86 21.14 -16.92
CA LEU A 243 2.34 19.86 -17.40
C LEU A 243 3.19 18.74 -16.78
N PHE A 244 2.56 17.78 -16.11
CA PHE A 244 3.25 16.61 -15.57
C PHE A 244 2.37 15.37 -15.63
N THR A 245 3.01 14.23 -15.81
CA THR A 245 2.39 12.92 -15.82
C THR A 245 2.77 12.12 -14.59
N TYR A 246 1.88 11.22 -14.18
CA TYR A 246 2.17 10.32 -13.08
C TYR A 246 1.53 8.96 -13.32
N GLU A 247 2.23 7.94 -12.86
CA GLU A 247 1.80 6.55 -12.89
C GLU A 247 1.07 6.20 -11.58
N ALA A 248 0.08 5.31 -11.63
CA ALA A 248 -0.61 4.80 -10.46
C ALA A 248 -1.03 3.34 -10.64
N ILE A 249 -1.07 2.61 -9.54
CA ILE A 249 -1.72 1.30 -9.47
C ILE A 249 -3.23 1.56 -9.61
N PRO A 250 -3.94 0.94 -10.56
CA PRO A 250 -5.35 1.23 -10.81
C PRO A 250 -6.23 0.77 -9.65
N THR A 251 -7.44 1.32 -9.59
CA THR A 251 -8.49 0.84 -8.69
C THR A 251 -8.78 -0.64 -8.89
N ALA A 252 -9.37 -1.28 -7.88
CA ALA A 252 -9.68 -2.71 -7.84
C ALA A 252 -8.48 -3.67 -7.90
N THR A 253 -7.25 -3.19 -7.69
CA THR A 253 -6.06 -4.03 -7.51
C THR A 253 -6.07 -4.68 -6.12
N LEU A 254 -5.83 -5.98 -6.07
CA LEU A 254 -5.64 -6.74 -4.82
C LEU A 254 -4.17 -6.69 -4.41
N LEU A 255 -3.95 -6.19 -3.20
CA LEU A 255 -2.65 -6.13 -2.55
C LEU A 255 -2.63 -7.08 -1.35
N ALA A 256 -1.45 -7.57 -0.99
CA ALA A 256 -1.20 -8.21 0.30
C ALA A 256 0.00 -7.59 0.99
N PHE A 257 -0.11 -7.44 2.31
CA PHE A 257 0.90 -6.90 3.20
C PHE A 257 1.15 -7.88 4.33
N ASP A 258 2.38 -7.97 4.81
CA ASP A 258 2.63 -8.59 6.10
C ASP A 258 2.90 -7.51 7.15
N VAL A 259 2.29 -7.67 8.31
CA VAL A 259 2.54 -6.83 9.48
C VAL A 259 2.60 -7.71 10.72
N ASP A 260 3.60 -7.47 11.55
CA ASP A 260 3.81 -8.22 12.79
C ASP A 260 3.87 -7.29 14.01
N LEU A 261 3.39 -7.80 15.14
CA LEU A 261 3.56 -7.19 16.45
C LEU A 261 4.54 -8.02 17.28
N ASP A 262 5.57 -7.37 17.81
CA ASP A 262 6.51 -7.98 18.74
C ASP A 262 5.91 -8.07 20.16
N GLU A 263 5.06 -9.07 20.37
CA GLU A 263 4.33 -9.25 21.63
C GLU A 263 5.25 -9.46 22.84
N GLY A 264 6.41 -10.10 22.64
CA GLY A 264 7.40 -10.28 23.71
C GLY A 264 7.95 -8.94 24.19
N ARG A 265 8.22 -8.00 23.28
CA ARG A 265 8.69 -6.66 23.64
C ARG A 265 7.59 -5.72 24.12
N CYS A 266 6.31 -6.03 23.90
CA CYS A 266 5.18 -5.23 24.41
C CYS A 266 5.22 -5.09 25.95
N ALA A 267 5.50 -6.18 26.67
CA ALA A 267 5.62 -6.17 28.14
C ALA A 267 6.89 -5.46 28.64
N LEU A 268 7.92 -5.37 27.79
CA LEU A 268 9.20 -4.75 28.08
C LEU A 268 9.30 -3.32 27.52
N ALA A 269 8.23 -2.81 26.92
CA ALA A 269 8.23 -1.50 26.30
C ALA A 269 8.50 -0.43 27.35
N ALA A 270 9.36 0.51 26.99
CA ALA A 270 9.78 1.60 27.85
C ALA A 270 9.78 2.91 27.05
N ASP A 271 9.66 4.00 27.77
CA ASP A 271 9.74 5.34 27.23
C ASP A 271 10.79 6.17 27.97
N ALA A 272 10.90 7.46 27.65
CA ALA A 272 11.90 8.33 28.29
C ALA A 272 11.71 8.49 29.82
N SER A 273 10.54 8.11 30.36
CA SER A 273 10.16 8.20 31.77
C SER A 273 10.29 6.86 32.51
N GLY A 274 10.51 5.74 31.81
CA GLY A 274 10.70 4.42 32.42
C GLY A 274 9.90 3.32 31.74
N ALA A 275 9.59 2.24 32.48
CA ALA A 275 8.77 1.15 31.97
C ALA A 275 7.36 1.65 31.64
N ASN A 276 6.91 1.41 30.42
CA ASN A 276 5.59 1.80 29.93
C ASN A 276 5.10 0.74 28.94
N PRO A 277 4.64 -0.43 29.44
CA PRO A 277 4.23 -1.55 28.61
C PRO A 277 3.05 -1.18 27.71
N VAL A 278 2.93 -1.90 26.59
CA VAL A 278 1.79 -1.77 25.67
C VAL A 278 1.02 -3.08 25.69
N ALA A 279 -0.29 -3.05 25.91
CA ALA A 279 -1.09 -4.26 25.79
C ALA A 279 -1.13 -4.72 24.31
N PRO A 280 -0.79 -5.98 23.97
CA PRO A 280 -0.82 -6.42 22.58
C PRO A 280 -2.18 -6.26 21.90
N ALA A 281 -3.27 -6.52 22.63
CA ALA A 281 -4.63 -6.30 22.13
C ALA A 281 -4.89 -4.83 21.76
N LEU A 282 -4.41 -3.88 22.57
CA LEU A 282 -4.52 -2.45 22.28
C LEU A 282 -3.73 -2.09 21.01
N ALA A 283 -2.51 -2.62 20.86
CA ALA A 283 -1.68 -2.35 19.68
C ALA A 283 -2.33 -2.87 18.38
N ARG A 284 -2.92 -4.08 18.42
CA ARG A 284 -3.69 -4.66 17.30
C ARG A 284 -4.93 -3.84 16.97
N ASP A 285 -5.73 -3.47 17.97
CA ASP A 285 -6.94 -2.66 17.79
C ASP A 285 -6.62 -1.30 17.15
N LEU A 286 -5.59 -0.61 17.67
CA LEU A 286 -5.16 0.67 17.10
C LEU A 286 -4.67 0.52 15.66
N LEU A 287 -3.87 -0.51 15.38
CA LEU A 287 -3.43 -0.79 14.01
C LEU A 287 -4.62 -1.03 13.08
N ASN A 288 -5.57 -1.89 13.46
CA ASN A 288 -6.78 -2.16 12.69
C ASN A 288 -7.57 -0.87 12.42
N LYS A 289 -7.79 -0.03 13.42
CA LYS A 289 -8.47 1.26 13.26
C LYS A 289 -7.73 2.19 12.29
N THR A 290 -6.40 2.29 12.40
CA THR A 290 -5.61 3.13 11.48
C THR A 290 -5.59 2.59 10.04
N LEU A 291 -5.59 1.27 9.86
CA LEU A 291 -5.70 0.64 8.53
C LEU A 291 -7.05 0.95 7.89
N GLN A 292 -8.15 0.92 8.66
CA GLN A 292 -9.47 1.30 8.14
C GLN A 292 -9.53 2.77 7.68
N LEU A 293 -8.77 3.67 8.32
CA LEU A 293 -8.68 5.06 7.87
C LEU A 293 -8.00 5.22 6.51
N CYS A 294 -7.21 4.25 6.02
CA CYS A 294 -6.70 4.27 4.65
C CYS A 294 -7.83 4.23 3.60
N GLY A 295 -9.00 3.68 3.94
CA GLY A 295 -10.18 3.66 3.07
C GLY A 295 -10.91 5.00 3.00
N VAL A 296 -10.60 5.94 3.91
CA VAL A 296 -11.25 7.24 4.03
C VAL A 296 -10.29 8.38 3.68
N LEU A 297 -9.13 8.40 4.32
CA LEU A 297 -8.11 9.45 4.19
C LEU A 297 -7.09 9.16 3.08
N GLY A 298 -6.98 7.90 2.66
CA GLY A 298 -6.06 7.45 1.61
C GLY A 298 -4.67 7.08 2.12
N MET A 299 -3.78 6.71 1.21
CA MET A 299 -2.35 6.54 1.44
C MET A 299 -1.57 6.82 0.15
N GLY A 300 -0.29 7.17 0.28
CA GLY A 300 0.54 7.58 -0.86
C GLY A 300 0.40 9.07 -1.18
N GLY A 301 0.69 9.43 -2.43
CA GLY A 301 0.57 10.80 -2.91
C GLY A 301 -0.83 11.14 -3.41
N MET A 302 -1.12 12.44 -3.50
CA MET A 302 -2.29 12.99 -4.20
C MET A 302 -3.66 12.61 -3.59
N CYS A 303 -3.75 12.26 -2.30
CA CYS A 303 -4.99 11.79 -1.68
C CYS A 303 -6.18 12.77 -1.78
N THR A 304 -5.91 14.08 -1.82
CA THR A 304 -6.94 15.12 -2.00
C THR A 304 -7.45 15.26 -3.44
N ARG A 305 -6.88 14.51 -4.39
CA ARG A 305 -7.18 14.56 -5.83
C ARG A 305 -7.82 13.28 -6.35
N GLY A 306 -8.44 12.49 -5.47
CA GLY A 306 -9.08 11.22 -5.81
C GLY A 306 -8.10 10.07 -6.00
N PHE A 307 -7.04 10.03 -5.19
CA PHE A 307 -6.05 8.95 -5.15
C PHE A 307 -5.99 8.31 -3.78
N GLY A 308 -5.46 7.09 -3.73
CA GLY A 308 -4.87 6.52 -2.54
C GLY A 308 -5.83 5.88 -1.56
N ARG A 309 -7.15 5.96 -1.73
CA ARG A 309 -8.07 5.19 -0.87
C ARG A 309 -7.82 3.70 -1.05
N VAL A 310 -7.54 3.01 0.04
CA VAL A 310 -7.25 1.57 0.08
C VAL A 310 -8.06 0.93 1.20
N LYS A 311 -8.84 -0.11 0.88
CA LYS A 311 -9.67 -0.84 1.86
C LYS A 311 -8.98 -2.14 2.26
N PHE A 312 -8.64 -2.28 3.54
CA PHE A 312 -8.19 -3.54 4.13
C PHE A 312 -9.39 -4.47 4.36
N LEU A 313 -9.25 -5.74 3.94
CA LEU A 313 -10.33 -6.73 3.89
C LEU A 313 -10.50 -7.56 5.18
N GLY A 314 -9.63 -7.33 6.18
CA GLY A 314 -9.66 -8.01 7.48
C GLY A 314 -8.93 -7.18 8.54
N GLY A 315 -8.68 -7.79 9.70
CA GLY A 315 -7.88 -7.21 10.79
C GLY A 315 -6.79 -8.17 11.28
N ILE A 316 -5.85 -7.64 12.04
CA ILE A 316 -4.77 -8.34 12.76
C ILE A 316 -5.21 -8.71 14.17
#